data_AF-A0A1H6G0J2-F1
#
_entry.id   AF-A0A1H6G0J2-F1
#
_cell.length_a   1.000
_cell.length_b   1.000
_cell.length_c   1.000
_cell.angle_alpha   90.00
_cell.angle_beta   90.00
_cell.angle_gamma   90.00
#
_symmetry.space_group_name_H-M   'P 1'
#
loop_
_entity.id
_entity.type
_entity.pdbx_description
1 polymer ?
#
loop_
_entity_poly.entity_id
_entity_poly.type
_entity_poly.pdbx_seq_one_letter_code
_entity_poly.pdbx_strand_id
1 'polypeptide(L)'
;MRPRRIHWTLLAAVALTIFSGCARPAQERAVTVEVLATDGSVPSSRRLQTPPRQLAQLRPPRALARNQSVIAYVNGLPVPAAAGTRLFPGDLVQWLVLPEGAPTPPALVGAFPAPLLRGFGGKRLPVRLECAPPSGWACELVERRIAALGTPASRGLPGAVAAAASVRVVVGRWSVLASLRALGRLTEPPNRSGLPLRIGPRAIALYDAFGRQRRRLGPGSGVVAALIDTSRAEAPGEGYVLVVTGLDEDGVERAAKLLERRALRGAVAVAADRRRSLRLPLATGPLAGVGRARER
;
A
#
# COMPACT_ATOMS: atom_id res chain seq x y z
N MET A 1 -55.99 -49.85 7.58
CA MET A 1 -54.80 -49.00 7.86
C MET A 1 -53.54 -49.83 7.59
N ARG A 2 -52.77 -49.50 6.55
CA ARG A 2 -51.57 -50.25 6.12
C ARG A 2 -50.30 -49.52 6.58
N PRO A 3 -49.31 -50.21 7.18
CA PRO A 3 -48.06 -49.60 7.59
C PRO A 3 -47.13 -49.37 6.39
N ARG A 4 -46.57 -48.16 6.27
CA ARG A 4 -45.56 -47.82 5.26
C ARG A 4 -44.19 -48.35 5.68
N ARG A 5 -43.64 -49.25 4.88
CA ARG A 5 -42.25 -49.70 4.94
C ARG A 5 -41.33 -48.57 4.44
N ILE A 6 -40.34 -48.19 5.24
CA ILE A 6 -39.26 -47.28 4.85
C ILE A 6 -38.09 -48.16 4.36
N HIS A 7 -37.78 -48.08 3.07
CA HIS A 7 -36.65 -48.77 2.45
C HIS A 7 -35.35 -47.99 2.72
N TRP A 8 -34.50 -48.59 3.55
CA TRP A 8 -33.07 -48.30 3.61
C TRP A 8 -32.37 -49.15 2.53
N THR A 9 -31.84 -48.50 1.51
CA THR A 9 -30.92 -49.08 0.51
C THR A 9 -29.75 -48.11 0.46
N LEU A 10 -28.62 -48.44 1.10
CA LEU A 10 -27.39 -48.98 0.47
C LEU A 10 -26.92 -48.15 -0.74
N LEU A 11 -25.64 -47.89 -1.00
CA LEU A 11 -24.35 -47.93 -0.32
C LEU A 11 -23.36 -47.50 -1.43
N ALA A 12 -22.24 -46.88 -1.05
CA ALA A 12 -21.01 -46.83 -1.85
C ALA A 12 -21.06 -46.22 -3.27
N ALA A 13 -20.84 -44.90 -3.33
CA ALA A 13 -20.07 -44.30 -4.42
C ALA A 13 -18.99 -43.38 -3.82
N VAL A 14 -18.07 -43.99 -3.05
CA VAL A 14 -16.80 -43.38 -2.67
C VAL A 14 -15.88 -43.50 -3.87
N ALA A 15 -16.10 -42.65 -4.87
CA ALA A 15 -15.20 -42.51 -6.01
C ALA A 15 -14.09 -41.52 -5.61
N LEU A 16 -12.95 -42.13 -5.34
CA LEU A 16 -11.61 -41.62 -5.14
C LEU A 16 -11.20 -40.58 -6.23
N THR A 17 -11.70 -39.34 -6.18
CA THR A 17 -11.15 -38.26 -7.01
C THR A 17 -9.87 -37.71 -6.39
N ILE A 18 -8.77 -38.38 -6.74
CA ILE A 18 -7.52 -37.81 -7.22
C ILE A 18 -7.03 -36.62 -6.39
N PHE A 19 -6.11 -36.92 -5.47
CA PHE A 19 -5.04 -36.02 -5.02
C PHE A 19 -4.22 -35.57 -6.25
N SER A 20 -4.77 -34.68 -7.07
CA SER A 20 -3.98 -33.87 -7.98
C SER A 20 -3.17 -32.97 -7.07
N GLY A 21 -1.93 -33.38 -6.80
CA GLY A 21 -0.96 -32.56 -6.11
C GLY A 21 -0.99 -31.19 -6.76
N CYS A 22 -1.59 -30.22 -6.07
CA CYS A 22 -1.61 -28.83 -6.45
C CYS A 22 -0.15 -28.37 -6.43
N ALA A 23 0.56 -28.61 -7.53
CA ALA A 23 1.80 -27.94 -7.84
C ALA A 23 1.43 -26.46 -7.77
N ARG A 24 1.79 -25.82 -6.64
CA ARG A 24 1.61 -24.38 -6.49
C ARG A 24 2.23 -23.77 -7.73
N PRO A 25 1.47 -22.99 -8.52
CA PRO A 25 1.93 -22.58 -9.83
C PRO A 25 3.30 -21.92 -9.66
N ALA A 26 4.28 -22.32 -10.48
CA ALA A 26 5.64 -21.77 -10.47
C ALA A 26 5.65 -20.22 -10.49
N GLN A 27 4.53 -19.63 -10.90
CA GLN A 27 4.16 -18.23 -10.83
C GLN A 27 4.32 -17.56 -9.45
N GLU A 28 4.26 -18.29 -8.34
CA GLU A 28 4.44 -17.73 -6.98
C GLU A 28 5.90 -17.50 -6.58
N ARG A 29 6.88 -18.10 -7.29
CA ARG A 29 8.29 -18.06 -6.89
C ARG A 29 9.09 -16.90 -7.52
N ALA A 30 8.53 -16.22 -8.50
CA ALA A 30 9.24 -15.17 -9.22
C ALA A 30 9.34 -13.88 -8.41
N VAL A 31 10.51 -13.23 -8.45
CA VAL A 31 10.67 -11.84 -8.00
C VAL A 31 10.20 -10.91 -9.11
N THR A 32 9.41 -9.91 -8.74
CA THR A 32 8.97 -8.86 -9.68
C THR A 32 9.80 -7.61 -9.45
N VAL A 33 10.38 -7.06 -10.51
CA VAL A 33 11.14 -5.81 -10.48
C VAL A 33 10.36 -4.76 -11.26
N GLU A 34 10.10 -3.62 -10.63
CA GLU A 34 9.47 -2.46 -11.24
C GLU A 34 10.37 -1.24 -11.10
N VAL A 35 10.35 -0.37 -12.12
CA VAL A 35 10.91 0.97 -12.01
C VAL A 35 9.74 1.94 -11.94
N LEU A 36 9.76 2.83 -10.95
CA LEU A 36 8.74 3.83 -10.70
C LEU A 36 9.32 5.21 -11.05
N ALA A 37 8.63 5.92 -11.93
CA ALA A 37 8.95 7.29 -12.26
C ALA A 37 8.26 8.26 -11.29
N THR A 38 8.75 9.50 -11.25
CA THR A 38 8.27 10.57 -10.38
C THR A 38 6.83 10.99 -10.67
N ASP A 39 6.30 10.70 -11.84
CA ASP A 39 4.90 10.95 -12.22
C ASP A 39 3.95 9.81 -11.81
N GLY A 40 4.47 8.80 -11.08
CA GLY A 40 3.72 7.62 -10.68
C GLY A 40 3.50 6.60 -11.81
N SER A 41 4.14 6.78 -12.97
CA SER A 41 4.16 5.79 -14.03
C SER A 41 5.14 4.65 -13.72
N VAL A 42 4.85 3.47 -14.29
CA VAL A 42 5.72 2.28 -14.19
C VAL A 42 6.31 2.03 -15.58
N PRO A 43 7.38 2.74 -15.98
CA PRO A 43 7.95 2.64 -17.31
C PRO A 43 8.48 1.24 -17.64
N SER A 44 8.86 0.46 -16.63
CA SER A 44 9.31 -0.91 -16.85
C SER A 44 8.88 -1.85 -15.72
N SER A 45 8.51 -3.07 -16.10
CA SER A 45 8.24 -4.17 -15.18
C SER A 45 8.80 -5.45 -15.77
N ARG A 46 9.62 -6.15 -14.98
CA ARG A 46 10.23 -7.42 -15.36
C ARG A 46 10.00 -8.44 -14.27
N ARG A 47 9.52 -9.61 -14.67
CA ARG A 47 9.42 -10.77 -13.78
C ARG A 47 10.64 -11.66 -14.00
N LEU A 48 11.33 -12.03 -12.91
CA LEU A 48 12.49 -12.92 -12.94
C LEU A 48 12.09 -14.29 -12.43
N GLN A 49 12.13 -15.30 -13.31
CA GLN A 49 11.76 -16.68 -12.95
C GLN A 49 12.77 -17.31 -11.98
N THR A 50 14.06 -17.04 -12.18
CA THR A 50 15.12 -17.37 -11.24
C THR A 50 15.41 -16.13 -10.39
N PRO A 51 14.86 -16.05 -9.16
CA PRO A 51 15.00 -14.85 -8.36
C PRO A 51 16.47 -14.68 -7.92
N PRO A 52 17.05 -13.48 -8.06
CA PRO A 52 18.33 -13.20 -7.42
C PRO A 52 18.21 -13.40 -5.91
N ARG A 53 19.30 -13.82 -5.27
CA ARG A 53 19.34 -13.99 -3.80
C ARG A 53 19.55 -12.67 -3.07
N GLN A 54 20.09 -11.67 -3.76
CA GLN A 54 20.46 -10.39 -3.18
C GLN A 54 20.08 -9.25 -4.11
N LEU A 55 19.68 -8.12 -3.54
CA LEU A 55 19.34 -6.90 -4.27
C LEU A 55 20.51 -6.39 -5.13
N ALA A 56 21.75 -6.51 -4.66
CA ALA A 56 22.94 -6.09 -5.40
C ALA A 56 23.15 -6.84 -6.74
N GLN A 57 22.48 -7.98 -6.93
CA GLN A 57 22.49 -8.72 -8.20
C GLN A 57 21.53 -8.10 -9.22
N LEU A 58 20.62 -7.23 -8.78
CA LEU A 58 19.77 -6.42 -9.64
C LEU A 58 20.52 -5.13 -9.98
N ARG A 59 20.60 -4.82 -11.26
CA ARG A 59 21.10 -3.50 -11.68
C ARG A 59 20.02 -2.46 -11.41
N PRO A 60 20.32 -1.37 -10.68
CA PRO A 60 19.41 -0.23 -10.63
C PRO A 60 19.21 0.30 -12.06
N PRO A 61 18.05 0.91 -12.35
CA PRO A 61 17.92 1.68 -13.58
C PRO A 61 19.03 2.74 -13.63
N ARG A 62 19.61 2.97 -14.80
CA ARG A 62 20.48 4.15 -14.98
C ARG A 62 19.63 5.38 -14.67
N ALA A 63 20.07 6.20 -13.72
CA ALA A 63 19.45 7.50 -13.50
C ALA A 63 19.43 8.23 -14.86
N LEU A 64 18.23 8.58 -15.32
CA LEU A 64 18.04 9.07 -16.69
C LEU A 64 18.58 10.49 -16.86
N ALA A 65 18.79 11.22 -15.76
CA ALA A 65 19.38 12.55 -15.73
C ALA A 65 20.34 12.72 -14.54
N ARG A 66 21.29 13.67 -14.63
CA ARG A 66 22.29 13.97 -13.57
C ARG A 66 21.68 14.39 -12.23
N ASN A 67 20.45 14.90 -12.25
CA ASN A 67 19.78 15.50 -11.08
C ASN A 67 18.67 14.57 -10.55
N GLN A 68 18.92 13.26 -10.54
CA GLN A 68 17.98 12.25 -10.06
C GLN A 68 18.66 11.29 -9.09
N SER A 69 17.93 10.91 -8.04
CA SER A 69 18.31 9.83 -7.13
C SER A 69 17.45 8.59 -7.38
N VAL A 70 17.99 7.41 -7.12
CA VAL A 70 17.28 6.12 -7.27
C VAL A 70 17.28 5.43 -5.91
N ILE A 71 16.09 5.18 -5.37
CA ILE A 71 15.88 4.52 -4.09
C ILE A 71 15.25 3.15 -4.32
N ALA A 72 15.81 2.12 -3.68
CA ALA A 72 15.27 0.77 -3.75
C ALA A 72 14.23 0.53 -2.65
N TYR A 73 13.16 -0.17 -2.99
CA TYR A 73 12.14 -0.65 -2.06
C TYR A 73 11.92 -2.15 -2.27
N VAL A 74 11.72 -2.88 -1.18
CA VAL A 74 11.29 -4.29 -1.20
C VAL A 74 9.99 -4.39 -0.43
N ASN A 75 8.94 -4.88 -1.09
CA ASN A 75 7.58 -4.96 -0.55
C ASN A 75 7.09 -3.63 0.04
N GLY A 76 7.54 -2.52 -0.52
CA GLY A 76 7.14 -1.17 -0.12
C GLY A 76 7.96 -0.55 1.01
N LEU A 77 8.96 -1.25 1.56
CA LEU A 77 9.90 -0.71 2.55
C LEU A 77 11.19 -0.27 1.85
N PRO A 78 11.72 0.95 2.11
CA PRO A 78 12.99 1.38 1.55
C PRO A 78 14.11 0.50 2.10
N VAL A 79 15.04 0.12 1.23
CA VAL A 79 16.22 -0.67 1.58
C VAL A 79 17.47 -0.03 1.01
N PRO A 80 18.64 -0.18 1.67
CA PRO A 80 19.88 0.32 1.12
C PRO A 80 20.24 -0.50 -0.13
N ALA A 81 20.42 0.18 -1.28
CA ALA A 81 20.75 -0.48 -2.54
C ALA A 81 22.10 -1.22 -2.50
N ALA A 82 23.05 -0.72 -1.72
CA ALA A 82 24.38 -1.30 -1.53
C ALA A 82 24.44 -2.38 -0.43
N ALA A 83 23.45 -2.45 0.45
CA ALA A 83 23.42 -3.48 1.48
C ALA A 83 23.05 -4.81 0.84
N GLY A 84 23.63 -5.91 1.34
CA GLY A 84 23.33 -7.29 0.94
C GLY A 84 21.91 -7.75 1.28
N THR A 85 20.91 -6.91 1.05
CA THR A 85 19.49 -7.15 1.23
C THR A 85 19.13 -8.44 0.50
N ARG A 86 18.83 -9.47 1.28
CA ARG A 86 18.41 -10.76 0.76
C ARG A 86 17.01 -10.63 0.17
N LEU A 87 16.84 -11.16 -1.04
CA LEU A 87 15.55 -11.24 -1.71
C LEU A 87 14.99 -12.64 -1.56
N PHE A 88 13.67 -12.71 -1.43
CA PHE A 88 12.92 -13.93 -1.23
C PHE A 88 11.94 -14.15 -2.39
N PRO A 89 11.57 -15.42 -2.69
CA PRO A 89 10.56 -15.71 -3.70
C PRO A 89 9.26 -14.95 -3.45
N GLY A 90 8.76 -14.29 -4.50
CA GLY A 90 7.54 -13.49 -4.44
C GLY A 90 7.71 -12.04 -3.98
N ASP A 91 8.92 -11.61 -3.64
CA ASP A 91 9.21 -10.20 -3.35
C ASP A 91 8.93 -9.31 -4.57
N LEU A 92 8.45 -8.11 -4.27
CA LEU A 92 8.30 -7.01 -5.20
C LEU A 92 9.37 -5.96 -4.93
N VAL A 93 10.32 -5.85 -5.86
CA VAL A 93 11.39 -4.85 -5.84
C VAL A 93 10.93 -3.66 -6.68
N GLN A 94 10.98 -2.46 -6.10
CA GLN A 94 10.62 -1.22 -6.79
C GLN A 94 11.78 -0.23 -6.71
N TRP A 95 12.21 0.28 -7.86
CA TRP A 95 13.20 1.37 -7.94
C TRP A 95 12.46 2.69 -8.13
N LEU A 96 12.40 3.51 -7.09
CA LEU A 96 11.79 4.83 -7.17
C LEU A 96 12.85 5.85 -7.62
N VAL A 97 12.61 6.46 -8.77
CA VAL A 97 13.42 7.60 -9.24
C VAL A 97 12.82 8.87 -8.66
N LEU A 98 13.65 9.71 -8.05
CA LEU A 98 13.26 11.00 -7.45
C LEU A 98 14.14 12.13 -8.02
N PRO A 99 13.65 13.38 -8.07
CA PRO A 99 14.53 14.52 -8.27
C PRO A 99 15.56 14.60 -7.15
N GLU A 100 16.75 15.11 -7.46
CA GLU A 100 17.75 15.38 -6.44
C GLU A 100 17.20 16.31 -5.34
N GLY A 101 17.51 15.99 -4.08
CA GLY A 101 17.00 16.72 -2.91
C GLY A 101 15.53 16.47 -2.56
N ALA A 102 14.77 15.71 -3.37
CA ALA A 102 13.41 15.33 -3.00
C ALA A 102 13.42 14.38 -1.79
N PRO A 103 12.46 14.53 -0.86
CA PRO A 103 12.43 13.73 0.35
C PRO A 103 12.02 12.28 0.02
N THR A 104 12.72 11.32 0.62
CA THR A 104 12.46 9.88 0.40
C THR A 104 11.19 9.44 1.12
N PRO A 105 10.21 8.84 0.41
CA PRO A 105 9.03 8.28 1.06
C PRO A 105 9.37 7.19 2.08
N PRO A 106 8.71 7.17 3.26
CA PRO A 106 8.97 6.15 4.27
C PRO A 106 8.49 4.76 3.84
N ALA A 107 7.47 4.70 2.97
CA ALA A 107 6.94 3.46 2.40
C ALA A 107 6.13 3.73 1.12
N LEU A 108 5.86 2.69 0.33
CA LEU A 108 5.09 2.77 -0.92
C LEU A 108 3.80 1.95 -0.86
N VAL A 109 2.65 2.59 -1.12
CA VAL A 109 1.38 1.84 -1.32
C VAL A 109 1.41 1.02 -2.60
N GLY A 110 2.24 1.41 -3.56
CA GLY A 110 2.42 0.74 -4.84
C GLY A 110 2.93 -0.68 -4.76
N ALA A 111 3.42 -1.11 -3.59
CA ALA A 111 3.78 -2.49 -3.34
C ALA A 111 2.60 -3.39 -2.97
N PHE A 112 1.40 -2.84 -2.74
CA PHE A 112 0.21 -3.62 -2.38
C PHE A 112 -0.08 -4.70 -3.45
N PRO A 113 -0.34 -5.96 -3.07
CA PRO A 113 -0.53 -6.46 -1.70
C PRO A 113 0.71 -7.09 -1.03
N ALA A 114 1.91 -6.96 -1.61
CA ALA A 114 3.12 -7.66 -1.18
C ALA A 114 3.42 -7.54 0.34
N PRO A 115 3.39 -6.36 0.98
CA PRO A 115 3.66 -6.28 2.42
C PRO A 115 2.70 -7.09 3.30
N LEU A 116 1.44 -7.32 2.86
CA LEU A 116 0.45 -8.10 3.61
C LEU A 116 0.55 -9.61 3.33
N LEU A 117 0.99 -9.98 2.13
CA LEU A 117 1.07 -11.37 1.68
C LEU A 117 2.39 -12.03 2.03
N ARG A 118 3.49 -11.29 1.81
CA ARG A 118 4.85 -11.80 1.87
C ARG A 118 5.61 -11.25 3.08
N GLY A 119 5.19 -10.09 3.59
CA GLY A 119 5.87 -9.42 4.70
C GLY A 119 7.24 -8.90 4.27
N PHE A 120 8.23 -9.03 5.15
CA PHE A 120 9.54 -8.39 4.99
C PHE A 120 10.65 -9.34 5.44
N GLY A 121 11.80 -9.30 4.76
CA GLY A 121 12.96 -10.13 5.12
C GLY A 121 12.68 -11.63 5.13
N GLY A 122 11.76 -12.10 4.26
CA GLY A 122 11.38 -13.51 4.18
C GLY A 122 10.42 -13.98 5.28
N LYS A 123 9.95 -13.07 6.15
CA LYS A 123 8.99 -13.37 7.21
C LYS A 123 7.64 -12.71 6.89
N ARG A 124 6.58 -13.52 6.90
CA ARG A 124 5.20 -13.03 6.88
C ARG A 124 4.82 -12.61 8.29
N LEU A 125 4.47 -11.34 8.45
CA LEU A 125 3.95 -10.80 9.71
C LEU A 125 2.42 -10.96 9.77
N PRO A 126 1.83 -11.13 10.96
CA PRO A 126 0.39 -11.00 11.15
C PRO A 126 -0.12 -9.65 10.65
N VAL A 127 -1.31 -9.63 10.04
CA VAL A 127 -1.99 -8.40 9.66
C VAL A 127 -3.01 -8.03 10.74
N ARG A 128 -2.96 -6.79 11.20
CA ARG A 128 -3.93 -6.21 12.14
C ARG A 128 -4.72 -5.12 11.44
N LEU A 129 -6.04 -5.26 11.40
CA LEU A 129 -6.97 -4.26 10.91
C LEU A 129 -7.50 -3.43 12.09
N GLU A 130 -7.19 -2.14 12.07
CA GLU A 130 -7.59 -1.18 13.09
C GLU A 130 -8.61 -0.20 12.52
N CYS A 131 -9.83 -0.16 13.06
CA CYS A 131 -10.93 0.59 12.45
C CYS A 131 -11.61 1.56 13.41
N ALA A 132 -11.97 2.74 12.91
CA ALA A 132 -12.84 3.69 13.59
C ALA A 132 -13.86 4.30 12.60
N PRO A 133 -15.16 3.95 12.70
CA PRO A 133 -15.75 2.97 13.63
C PRO A 133 -15.45 1.51 13.24
N PRO A 134 -15.43 0.55 14.18
CA PRO A 134 -15.15 -0.87 13.90
C PRO A 134 -16.15 -1.56 12.97
N SER A 135 -17.41 -1.11 12.96
CA SER A 135 -18.50 -1.63 12.14
C SER A 135 -18.81 -0.76 10.93
N GLY A 136 -17.95 0.19 10.58
CA GLY A 136 -18.16 1.04 9.41
C GLY A 136 -17.99 0.28 8.10
N TRP A 137 -18.77 0.64 7.08
CA TRP A 137 -18.71 0.01 5.75
C TRP A 137 -17.30 -0.05 5.17
N ALA A 138 -16.52 1.02 5.33
CA ALA A 138 -15.14 1.08 4.87
C ALA A 138 -14.24 0.03 5.56
N CYS A 139 -14.44 -0.22 6.85
CA CYS A 139 -13.71 -1.25 7.59
C CYS A 139 -14.01 -2.64 7.04
N GLU A 140 -15.29 -2.97 6.87
CA GLU A 140 -15.70 -4.27 6.32
C GLU A 140 -15.20 -4.47 4.89
N LEU A 141 -15.23 -3.42 4.06
CA LEU A 141 -14.68 -3.50 2.71
C LEU A 141 -13.18 -3.82 2.73
N VAL A 142 -12.42 -3.12 3.58
CA VAL A 142 -10.97 -3.35 3.73
C VAL A 142 -10.71 -4.78 4.21
N GLU A 143 -11.44 -5.24 5.22
CA GLU A 143 -11.32 -6.61 5.71
C GLU A 143 -11.59 -7.65 4.61
N ARG A 144 -12.71 -7.53 3.88
CA ARG A 144 -13.04 -8.44 2.78
C ARG A 144 -11.94 -8.47 1.73
N ARG A 145 -11.35 -7.32 1.41
CA ARG A 145 -10.25 -7.22 0.45
C ARG A 145 -8.97 -7.86 0.97
N ILE A 146 -8.65 -7.73 2.25
CA ILE A 146 -7.51 -8.41 2.87
C ILE A 146 -7.74 -9.93 2.92
N ALA A 147 -8.94 -10.37 3.30
CA ALA A 147 -9.32 -11.78 3.31
C ALA A 147 -9.29 -12.42 1.92
N ALA A 148 -9.71 -11.69 0.88
CA ALA A 148 -9.63 -12.14 -0.52
C ALA A 148 -8.20 -12.37 -1.02
N LEU A 149 -7.19 -11.84 -0.33
CA LEU A 149 -5.79 -12.13 -0.59
C LEU A 149 -5.31 -13.45 0.06
N GLY A 150 -6.14 -14.11 0.87
CA GLY A 150 -5.74 -15.28 1.67
C GLY A 150 -4.96 -14.91 2.93
N THR A 151 -5.10 -13.67 3.40
CA THR A 151 -4.52 -13.22 4.67
C THR A 151 -5.65 -12.89 5.64
N PRO A 152 -5.90 -13.69 6.69
CA PRO A 152 -6.80 -13.27 7.76
C PRO A 152 -6.16 -12.08 8.50
N ALA A 153 -6.98 -11.11 8.89
CA ALA A 153 -6.56 -9.98 9.71
C ALA A 153 -7.24 -10.04 11.07
N SER A 154 -6.49 -9.82 12.15
CA SER A 154 -7.09 -9.62 13.46
C SER A 154 -7.63 -8.20 13.55
N ARG A 155 -8.82 -8.03 14.14
CA ARG A 155 -9.42 -6.70 14.35
C ARG A 155 -8.94 -6.06 15.65
N GLY A 156 -8.88 -4.74 15.68
CA GLY A 156 -8.63 -3.97 16.90
C GLY A 156 -9.06 -2.51 16.79
N LEU A 157 -9.01 -1.80 17.91
CA LEU A 157 -9.19 -0.36 17.92
C LEU A 157 -7.89 0.35 17.50
N PRO A 158 -7.98 1.50 16.80
CA PRO A 158 -6.80 2.27 16.42
C PRO A 158 -5.94 2.66 17.62
N GLY A 159 -4.63 2.43 17.51
CA GLY A 159 -3.67 2.81 18.54
C GLY A 159 -3.55 1.84 19.72
N ALA A 160 -4.43 0.83 19.82
CA ALA A 160 -4.30 -0.21 20.82
C ALA A 160 -2.91 -0.87 20.73
N VAL A 161 -2.32 -1.16 21.90
CA VAL A 161 -1.01 -1.81 21.98
C VAL A 161 -1.08 -3.13 21.21
N ALA A 162 -0.12 -3.36 20.32
CA ALA A 162 0.04 -4.64 19.65
C ALA A 162 1.10 -5.41 20.43
N ALA A 163 0.76 -6.58 20.95
CA ALA A 163 1.69 -7.42 21.69
C ALA A 163 2.75 -8.10 20.79
N ALA A 164 2.64 -7.96 19.47
CA ALA A 164 3.54 -8.59 18.50
C ALA A 164 3.82 -7.70 17.28
N ALA A 165 4.99 -7.92 16.69
CA ALA A 165 5.39 -7.45 15.35
C ALA A 165 4.30 -7.76 14.32
N SER A 166 3.66 -6.73 13.75
CA SER A 166 2.54 -6.88 12.82
C SER A 166 2.52 -5.77 11.76
N VAL A 167 1.93 -6.09 10.60
CA VAL A 167 1.54 -5.10 9.59
C VAL A 167 0.19 -4.53 10.00
N ARG A 168 0.12 -3.21 10.17
CA ARG A 168 -1.12 -2.53 10.59
C ARG A 168 -1.82 -1.94 9.37
N VAL A 169 -3.12 -2.14 9.29
CA VAL A 169 -4.01 -1.46 8.34
C VAL A 169 -4.97 -0.62 9.16
N VAL A 170 -4.84 0.70 9.10
CA VAL A 170 -5.63 1.64 9.91
C VAL A 170 -6.67 2.31 9.02
N VAL A 171 -7.95 2.20 9.39
CA VAL A 171 -9.10 2.69 8.62
C VAL A 171 -9.95 3.62 9.47
N GLY A 172 -10.27 4.80 8.95
CA GLY A 172 -11.19 5.71 9.64
C GLY A 172 -11.03 7.17 9.26
N ARG A 173 -11.94 8.02 9.77
CA ARG A 173 -11.90 9.46 9.53
C ARG A 173 -10.65 10.09 10.12
N TRP A 174 -10.07 11.04 9.39
CA TRP A 174 -8.87 11.73 9.82
C TRP A 174 -9.04 12.43 11.17
N SER A 175 -10.21 13.00 11.45
CA SER A 175 -10.51 13.63 12.74
C SER A 175 -10.36 12.70 13.94
N VAL A 176 -10.52 11.39 13.74
CA VAL A 176 -10.31 10.37 14.78
C VAL A 176 -8.86 9.88 14.77
N LEU A 177 -8.31 9.63 13.57
CA LEU A 177 -6.98 9.05 13.41
C LEU A 177 -5.83 10.04 13.68
N ALA A 178 -6.05 11.34 13.59
CA ALA A 178 -5.02 12.36 13.74
C ALA A 178 -4.37 12.40 15.13
N SER A 179 -5.03 11.87 16.16
CA SER A 179 -4.49 11.77 17.52
C SER A 179 -3.48 10.62 17.68
N LEU A 180 -3.41 9.70 16.71
CA LEU A 180 -2.50 8.57 16.77
C LEU A 180 -1.08 9.03 16.45
N ARG A 181 -0.17 8.91 17.43
CA ARG A 181 1.25 9.26 17.27
C ARG A 181 1.89 8.67 16.02
N ALA A 182 1.58 7.40 15.71
CA ALA A 182 2.06 6.69 14.53
C ALA A 182 1.73 7.40 13.21
N LEU A 183 0.66 8.20 13.18
CA LEU A 183 0.15 8.89 11.99
C LEU A 183 0.56 10.36 11.94
N GLY A 184 1.30 10.86 12.93
CA GLY A 184 1.70 12.27 13.03
C GLY A 184 2.41 12.80 11.77
N ARG A 185 3.20 11.95 11.10
CA ARG A 185 3.88 12.29 9.83
C ARG A 185 2.92 12.72 8.71
N LEU A 186 1.65 12.28 8.73
CA LEU A 186 0.67 12.70 7.71
C LEU A 186 0.21 14.16 7.90
N THR A 187 0.46 14.78 9.05
CA THR A 187 0.22 16.22 9.30
C THR A 187 1.38 17.10 8.84
N GLU A 188 2.54 16.51 8.60
CA GLU A 188 3.77 17.21 8.29
C GLU A 188 3.88 17.54 6.79
N PRO A 189 4.60 18.61 6.41
CA PRO A 189 4.89 18.88 5.01
C PRO A 189 5.82 17.81 4.39
N PRO A 190 5.83 17.67 3.05
CA PRO A 190 6.59 16.60 2.37
C PRO A 190 8.07 16.53 2.72
N ASN A 191 8.73 17.68 2.93
CA ASN A 191 10.15 17.74 3.29
C ASN A 191 10.48 17.14 4.66
N ARG A 192 9.48 16.93 5.53
CA ARG A 192 9.63 16.23 6.82
C ARG A 192 9.04 14.82 6.78
N SER A 193 7.85 14.66 6.18
CA SER A 193 7.15 13.38 6.16
C SER A 193 7.71 12.39 5.15
N GLY A 194 8.33 12.86 4.07
CA GLY A 194 8.65 12.08 2.87
C GLY A 194 7.43 11.79 1.98
N LEU A 195 6.23 12.18 2.40
CA LEU A 195 5.00 11.86 1.68
C LEU A 195 4.57 13.05 0.80
N PRO A 196 4.15 12.80 -0.46
CA PRO A 196 3.67 13.84 -1.38
C PRO A 196 2.24 14.32 -1.05
N LEU A 197 1.87 14.33 0.23
CA LEU A 197 0.59 14.79 0.74
C LEU A 197 0.74 15.31 2.17
N ARG A 198 -0.23 16.12 2.60
CA ARG A 198 -0.40 16.54 3.98
C ARG A 198 -1.88 16.62 4.31
N ILE A 199 -2.31 16.00 5.40
CA ILE A 199 -3.70 15.97 5.84
C ILE A 199 -3.88 16.97 6.98
N GLY A 200 -4.67 18.01 6.74
CA GLY A 200 -5.12 18.95 7.76
C GLY A 200 -6.54 18.64 8.24
N PRO A 201 -7.07 19.42 9.19
CA PRO A 201 -8.39 19.16 9.79
C PRO A 201 -9.56 19.19 8.80
N ARG A 202 -9.44 19.97 7.73
CA ARG A 202 -10.52 20.21 6.75
C ARG A 202 -10.12 19.98 5.29
N ALA A 203 -8.86 19.63 5.04
CA ALA A 203 -8.36 19.53 3.68
C ALA A 203 -7.14 18.60 3.58
N ILE A 204 -6.98 17.97 2.43
CA ILE A 204 -5.78 17.21 2.04
C ILE A 204 -5.03 18.05 0.99
N ALA A 205 -3.81 18.47 1.31
CA ALA A 205 -2.90 19.07 0.35
C ALA A 205 -2.13 17.98 -0.38
N LEU A 206 -2.05 18.08 -1.72
CA LEU A 206 -1.35 17.14 -2.59
C LEU A 206 -0.20 17.86 -3.29
N TYR A 207 0.95 17.19 -3.35
CA TYR A 207 2.20 17.79 -3.79
C TYR A 207 2.77 17.08 -5.03
N ASP A 208 3.59 17.79 -5.80
CA ASP A 208 4.45 17.19 -6.82
C ASP A 208 5.74 16.62 -6.22
N ALA A 209 6.59 16.04 -7.06
CA ALA A 209 7.85 15.43 -6.64
C ALA A 209 8.87 16.43 -6.07
N PHE A 210 8.64 17.75 -6.25
CA PHE A 210 9.47 18.82 -5.71
C PHE A 210 8.90 19.39 -4.40
N GLY A 211 7.84 18.78 -3.85
CA GLY A 211 7.20 19.27 -2.64
C GLY A 211 6.39 20.55 -2.83
N ARG A 212 6.03 20.92 -4.07
CA ARG A 212 5.14 22.06 -4.33
C ARG A 212 3.69 21.61 -4.30
N GLN A 213 2.84 22.35 -3.58
CA GLN A 213 1.43 22.03 -3.51
C GLN A 213 0.77 22.28 -4.88
N ARG A 214 0.15 21.24 -5.44
CA ARG A 214 -0.52 21.30 -6.75
C ARG A 214 -2.02 21.25 -6.64
N ARG A 215 -2.54 20.63 -5.59
CA ARG A 215 -3.98 20.47 -5.39
C ARG A 215 -4.33 20.46 -3.91
N ARG A 216 -5.56 20.90 -3.61
CA ARG A 216 -6.17 20.80 -2.30
C ARG A 216 -7.52 20.11 -2.44
N LEU A 217 -7.74 19.06 -1.67
CA LEU A 217 -9.00 18.33 -1.63
C LEU A 217 -9.75 18.68 -0.35
N GLY A 218 -11.07 18.88 -0.47
CA GLY A 218 -11.98 19.17 0.65
C GLY A 218 -12.82 17.96 1.05
N PRO A 219 -13.94 18.17 1.77
CA PRO A 219 -14.86 17.12 2.18
C PRO A 219 -15.22 16.15 1.04
N GLY A 220 -15.44 14.90 1.41
CA GLY A 220 -15.67 13.79 0.49
C GLY A 220 -14.37 13.24 -0.09
N SER A 221 -13.19 13.59 0.41
CA SER A 221 -11.93 13.13 -0.15
C SER A 221 -11.21 12.17 0.77
N GLY A 222 -10.55 11.19 0.17
CA GLY A 222 -9.87 10.08 0.83
C GLY A 222 -8.43 9.90 0.38
N VAL A 223 -7.64 9.17 1.18
CA VAL A 223 -6.23 8.85 0.93
C VAL A 223 -5.94 7.41 1.35
N VAL A 224 -5.16 6.72 0.52
CA VAL A 224 -4.40 5.52 0.89
C VAL A 224 -2.92 5.90 0.90
N ALA A 225 -2.27 5.75 2.05
CA ALA A 225 -0.85 6.03 2.26
C ALA A 225 -0.18 4.93 3.06
N ALA A 226 1.14 4.81 2.97
CA ALA A 226 1.93 3.90 3.79
C ALA A 226 3.02 4.68 4.54
N LEU A 227 3.31 4.28 5.77
CA LEU A 227 4.38 4.85 6.59
C LEU A 227 4.97 3.79 7.52
N ILE A 228 6.07 4.14 8.18
CA ILE A 228 6.71 3.31 9.20
C ILE A 228 6.60 4.01 10.56
N ASP A 229 5.97 3.33 11.51
CA ASP A 229 5.97 3.71 12.93
C ASP A 229 7.27 3.25 13.59
N THR A 230 8.28 4.11 13.52
CA THR A 230 9.62 3.83 14.07
C THR A 230 9.64 3.72 15.60
N SER A 231 8.56 4.12 16.29
CA SER A 231 8.51 4.00 17.75
C SER A 231 8.31 2.56 18.23
N ARG A 232 7.97 1.64 17.32
CA ARG A 232 7.68 0.23 17.61
C ARG A 232 8.42 -0.75 16.69
N ALA A 233 9.34 -0.25 15.86
CA ALA A 233 10.03 -1.07 14.88
C ALA A 233 11.37 -1.55 15.46
N GLU A 234 11.50 -2.84 15.73
CA GLU A 234 12.75 -3.47 16.17
C GLU A 234 13.43 -4.22 15.01
N ALA A 235 12.65 -4.69 14.04
CA ALA A 235 13.12 -5.36 12.82
C ALA A 235 12.54 -4.73 11.53
N PRO A 236 13.15 -5.00 10.36
CA PRO A 236 12.65 -4.51 9.08
C PRO A 236 11.18 -4.88 8.85
N GLY A 237 10.36 -3.88 8.53
CA GLY A 237 8.94 -4.05 8.25
C GLY A 237 8.03 -4.06 9.48
N GLU A 238 8.60 -4.19 10.68
CA GLU A 238 7.86 -3.88 11.90
C GLU A 238 7.50 -2.39 11.89
N GLY A 239 6.30 -2.07 12.39
CA GLY A 239 5.79 -0.72 12.32
C GLY A 239 5.30 -0.30 10.93
N TYR A 240 5.28 -1.15 9.91
CA TYR A 240 4.61 -0.80 8.65
C TYR A 240 3.11 -0.56 8.89
N VAL A 241 2.66 0.65 8.53
CA VAL A 241 1.26 1.07 8.65
C VAL A 241 0.73 1.46 7.28
N LEU A 242 -0.28 0.73 6.80
CA LEU A 242 -1.12 1.12 5.68
C LEU A 242 -2.32 1.90 6.21
N VAL A 243 -2.48 3.14 5.76
CA VAL A 243 -3.53 4.05 6.23
C VAL A 243 -4.56 4.22 5.14
N VAL A 244 -5.83 4.01 5.47
CA VAL A 244 -7.00 4.24 4.62
C VAL A 244 -7.88 5.26 5.35
N THR A 245 -7.84 6.52 4.92
CA THR A 245 -8.49 7.61 5.66
C THR A 245 -9.19 8.60 4.74
N GLY A 246 -10.00 9.48 5.31
CA GLY A 246 -10.70 10.55 4.61
C GLY A 246 -11.12 11.66 5.56
N LEU A 247 -11.52 12.79 4.99
CA LEU A 247 -11.97 13.96 5.77
C LEU A 247 -13.36 13.76 6.39
N ASP A 248 -14.15 12.86 5.83
CA ASP A 248 -15.47 12.42 6.27
C ASP A 248 -15.67 10.94 5.85
N GLU A 249 -16.83 10.37 6.17
CA GLU A 249 -17.10 8.96 5.91
C GLU A 249 -17.04 8.63 4.42
N ASP A 250 -17.68 9.45 3.56
CA ASP A 250 -17.57 9.29 2.11
C ASP A 250 -16.11 9.24 1.62
N GLY A 251 -15.25 10.08 2.20
CA GLY A 251 -13.82 10.10 1.93
C GLY A 251 -13.15 8.79 2.30
N VAL A 252 -13.43 8.25 3.50
CA VAL A 252 -12.91 6.96 3.96
C VAL A 252 -13.38 5.82 3.05
N GLU A 253 -14.66 5.81 2.67
CA GLU A 253 -15.20 4.81 1.74
C GLU A 253 -14.53 4.87 0.37
N ARG A 254 -14.31 6.07 -0.18
CA ARG A 254 -13.59 6.25 -1.44
C ARG A 254 -12.16 5.76 -1.33
N ALA A 255 -11.46 6.03 -0.23
CA ALA A 255 -10.12 5.49 0.01
C ALA A 255 -10.13 3.96 0.12
N ALA A 256 -11.09 3.38 0.84
CA ALA A 256 -11.23 1.93 0.97
C ALA A 256 -11.43 1.24 -0.38
N LYS A 257 -12.19 1.86 -1.30
CA LYS A 257 -12.36 1.39 -2.68
C LYS A 257 -11.07 1.37 -3.50
N LEU A 258 -10.04 2.15 -3.13
CA LEU A 258 -8.73 2.12 -3.76
C LEU A 258 -7.82 0.99 -3.28
N LEU A 259 -8.18 0.25 -2.22
CA LEU A 259 -7.34 -0.82 -1.67
C LEU A 259 -7.32 -2.07 -2.57
N GLU A 260 -6.76 -1.95 -3.76
CA GLU A 260 -6.63 -3.01 -4.74
C GLU A 260 -5.33 -2.81 -5.54
N ARG A 261 -4.77 -3.91 -6.06
CA ARG A 261 -3.47 -3.89 -6.74
C ARG A 261 -3.44 -2.88 -7.88
N ARG A 262 -4.47 -2.86 -8.73
CA ARG A 262 -4.52 -1.97 -9.91
C ARG A 262 -4.51 -0.50 -9.51
N ALA A 263 -5.33 -0.12 -8.54
CA ALA A 263 -5.44 1.27 -8.08
C ALA A 263 -4.15 1.77 -7.41
N LEU A 264 -3.45 0.91 -6.65
CA LEU A 264 -2.26 1.32 -5.90
C LEU A 264 -0.94 1.18 -6.67
N ARG A 265 -0.84 0.25 -7.63
CA ARG A 265 0.41 -0.14 -8.31
C ARG A 265 1.29 1.05 -8.70
N GLY A 266 2.51 1.09 -8.19
CA GLY A 266 3.51 2.10 -8.55
C GLY A 266 3.27 3.51 -8.01
N ALA A 267 2.33 3.70 -7.07
CA ALA A 267 2.14 4.97 -6.39
C ALA A 267 2.88 5.03 -5.05
N VAL A 268 3.36 6.21 -4.66
CA VAL A 268 3.82 6.46 -3.28
C VAL A 268 2.62 6.48 -2.33
N ALA A 269 1.59 7.21 -2.73
CA ALA A 269 0.28 7.29 -2.09
C ALA A 269 -0.79 7.53 -3.17
N VAL A 270 -2.06 7.29 -2.85
CA VAL A 270 -3.17 7.56 -3.76
C VAL A 270 -4.23 8.36 -3.01
N ALA A 271 -4.67 9.48 -3.58
CA ALA A 271 -5.80 10.25 -3.10
C ALA A 271 -7.03 10.01 -4.01
N ALA A 272 -8.23 10.23 -3.49
CA ALA A 272 -9.45 10.24 -4.28
C ALA A 272 -10.36 11.41 -3.87
N ASP A 273 -10.99 12.02 -4.86
CA ASP A 273 -12.13 12.92 -4.69
C ASP A 273 -13.37 12.33 -5.41
N ARG A 274 -14.47 13.08 -5.47
CA ARG A 274 -15.69 12.64 -6.17
C ARG A 274 -15.52 12.40 -7.67
N ARG A 275 -14.48 12.95 -8.29
CA ARG A 275 -14.27 12.91 -9.74
C ARG A 275 -13.33 11.79 -10.14
N ARG A 276 -12.27 11.54 -9.36
CA ARG A 276 -11.21 10.58 -9.74
C ARG A 276 -10.29 10.21 -8.59
N SER A 277 -9.54 9.12 -8.83
CA SER A 277 -8.31 8.80 -8.10
C SER A 277 -7.11 9.57 -8.67
N LEU A 278 -6.18 9.95 -7.80
CA LEU A 278 -4.94 10.67 -8.10
C LEU A 278 -3.77 9.92 -7.50
N ARG A 279 -2.86 9.45 -8.34
CA ARG A 279 -1.57 8.88 -7.89
C ARG A 279 -0.64 10.01 -7.48
N LEU A 280 0.17 9.76 -6.46
CA LEU A 280 1.11 10.73 -5.93
C LEU A 280 2.55 10.22 -6.06
N PRO A 281 3.53 11.11 -6.32
CA PRO A 281 3.36 12.58 -6.46
C PRO A 281 2.62 13.00 -7.73
N LEU A 282 2.04 14.21 -7.71
CA LEU A 282 1.35 14.77 -8.87
C LEU A 282 2.37 15.15 -9.96
N ALA A 283 2.02 14.87 -11.22
CA ALA A 283 2.84 15.26 -12.36
C ALA A 283 3.10 16.77 -12.37
N THR A 284 4.32 17.14 -12.71
CA THR A 284 4.76 18.54 -12.88
C THR A 284 4.26 19.11 -14.21
N GLY A 285 2.95 19.07 -14.46
CA GLY A 285 2.38 19.80 -15.59
C GLY A 285 2.56 21.32 -15.40
N PRO A 286 2.43 22.13 -16.46
CA PRO A 286 2.30 23.58 -16.33
C PRO A 286 1.19 23.87 -15.31
N LEU A 287 1.42 24.81 -14.39
CA LEU A 287 0.39 25.24 -13.44
C LEU A 287 -0.76 25.88 -14.25
N ALA A 288 -1.80 25.09 -14.55
CA ALA A 288 -3.03 25.62 -15.12
C ALA A 288 -3.69 26.50 -14.04
N GLY A 289 -3.48 27.82 -14.11
CA GLY A 289 -4.24 28.77 -13.29
C GLY A 289 -3.46 29.84 -12.52
N VAL A 290 -2.37 30.39 -13.05
CA VAL A 290 -2.12 31.82 -12.77
C VAL A 290 -2.98 32.58 -13.76
N GLY A 291 -4.12 33.08 -13.29
CA GLY A 291 -5.05 33.85 -14.10
C GLY A 291 -4.32 34.98 -14.80
N ARG A 292 -4.57 35.14 -16.11
CA ARG A 292 -4.25 36.38 -16.82
C ARG A 292 -4.87 37.52 -16.03
N ALA A 293 -4.05 38.30 -15.34
CA ALA A 293 -4.43 39.65 -14.97
C ALA A 293 -4.80 40.36 -16.28
N ARG A 294 -6.05 40.81 -16.36
CA ARG A 294 -6.50 41.69 -17.43
C ARG A 294 -5.72 43.00 -17.27
N GLU A 295 -4.73 43.23 -18.13
CA GLU A 295 -4.29 44.59 -18.42
C GLU A 295 -5.44 45.29 -19.16
N ARG A 296 -5.84 46.43 -18.61
CA ARG A 296 -6.70 47.42 -19.26
C ARG A 296 -5.81 48.46 -19.92
#